data_AF-A0A937WBY2-F1
#
_entry.id   AF-A0A937WBY2-F1
#
_cell.length_a   1.000
_cell.length_b   1.000
_cell.length_c   1.000
_cell.angle_alpha   90.00
_cell.angle_beta   90.00
_cell.angle_gamma   90.00
#
_symmetry.space_group_name_H-M   'P 1'
#
loop_
_entity.id
_entity.type
_entity.pdbx_description
1 polymer ?
#
loop_
_entity_poly.entity_id
_entity_poly.type
_entity_poly.pdbx_seq_one_letter_code
_entity_poly.pdbx_strand_id
1 'polypeptide(L)'
;MNITLSEVEEFDARLVASIKEKQQQIDEEVKQIDVKITDVLAYRVLMPWLGTKRDDASAQAFTFYEFHTDKGLVGLRESGGVLAEEGLKNLKDKVVGKSPFDELIRQDLDTAYWDIVGKALKKPLHEYLSAVFGQSPPYRKMIPVAAYTWHRFPDLNGEGEVNFENYHEHCQQLIKEHGFKVIKLSVVDYEPMRYIELIHRIREVLGDNVDIRIDTHGSWNAQTALDVLKGVEACHLEYIKTPVGGPLDYQFRSMHRLRMMTTIPFSSHSWLPPFLPRPGGSTTLDQKLDLKLMGKYDPADISAPDAYVGPLAMKRIYDVAKFVGMGCTQHSGYEMGVNMMFRLHISAFSMPYQQNPRLATWSGPIPGLLHALDAHYNQWKDDVLKGGKMKYIEGFLCIPDKPGLGIELDTEKLKEYEYAEEMARRHASYDKEIKERYVEATGWIHERNGWPRYTGRVHSV
;
A
#
# COMPACT_ATOMS: atom_id res chain seq x y z
N MET A 1 -18.80 -19.39 6.11
CA MET A 1 -17.69 -19.86 6.96
C MET A 1 -18.22 -20.93 7.91
N ASN A 2 -17.53 -22.06 8.08
CA ASN A 2 -17.84 -23.08 9.11
C ASN A 2 -17.19 -22.73 10.47
N ILE A 3 -16.89 -21.45 10.72
CA ILE A 3 -16.24 -20.93 11.91
C ILE A 3 -17.21 -19.91 12.52
N THR A 4 -17.45 -20.03 13.82
CA THR A 4 -18.30 -19.13 14.61
C THR A 4 -17.54 -17.84 14.95
N LEU A 5 -18.26 -16.76 15.24
CA LEU A 5 -17.63 -15.50 15.66
C LEU A 5 -16.83 -15.68 16.96
N SER A 6 -17.32 -16.49 17.91
CA SER A 6 -16.62 -16.81 19.17
C SER A 6 -15.26 -17.46 18.91
N GLU A 7 -15.19 -18.40 17.96
CA GLU A 7 -13.91 -19.05 17.60
C GLU A 7 -12.91 -18.05 17.01
N VAL A 8 -13.37 -17.05 16.24
CA VAL A 8 -12.51 -15.98 15.72
C VAL A 8 -12.02 -15.07 16.86
N GLU A 9 -12.89 -14.69 17.80
CA GLU A 9 -12.53 -13.87 18.96
C GLU A 9 -11.52 -14.59 19.87
N GLU A 10 -11.75 -15.87 20.16
CA GLU A 10 -10.85 -16.68 20.98
C GLU A 10 -9.49 -16.91 20.30
N PHE A 11 -9.48 -17.10 18.98
CA PHE A 11 -8.24 -17.19 18.21
C PHE A 11 -7.47 -15.87 18.25
N ASP A 12 -8.13 -14.76 17.95
CA ASP A 12 -7.52 -13.43 17.93
C ASP A 12 -6.98 -13.03 19.31
N ALA A 13 -7.71 -13.31 20.39
CA ALA A 13 -7.26 -13.01 21.75
C ALA A 13 -5.97 -13.77 22.11
N ARG A 14 -5.89 -15.07 21.80
CA ARG A 14 -4.67 -15.87 22.01
C ARG A 14 -3.51 -15.38 21.16
N LEU A 15 -3.79 -15.01 19.91
CA LEU A 15 -2.81 -14.50 18.99
C LEU A 15 -2.23 -13.16 19.47
N VAL A 16 -3.07 -12.22 19.90
CA VAL A 16 -2.63 -10.94 20.48
C VAL A 16 -1.77 -11.16 21.71
N ALA A 17 -2.17 -12.06 22.62
CA ALA A 17 -1.37 -12.39 23.80
C ALA A 17 0.02 -12.92 23.40
N SER A 18 0.08 -13.85 22.45
CA SER A 18 1.35 -14.39 21.95
C SER A 18 2.22 -13.33 21.28
N ILE A 19 1.65 -12.45 20.45
CA ILE A 19 2.40 -11.34 19.82
C ILE A 19 2.96 -10.39 20.87
N LYS A 20 2.22 -10.13 21.96
CA LYS A 20 2.69 -9.27 23.07
C LYS A 20 3.84 -9.90 23.84
N GLU A 21 3.82 -11.21 24.08
CA GLU A 21 4.98 -11.91 24.66
C GLU A 21 6.22 -11.76 23.77
N LYS A 22 6.04 -11.86 22.44
CA LYS A 22 7.13 -11.62 21.48
C LYS A 22 7.60 -10.16 21.46
N GLN A 23 6.70 -9.21 21.60
CA GLN A 23 7.05 -7.80 21.74
C GLN A 23 7.86 -7.54 23.02
N GLN A 24 7.46 -8.13 24.14
CA GLN A 24 8.21 -8.03 25.39
C GLN A 24 9.61 -8.63 25.26
N GLN A 25 9.73 -9.80 24.61
CA GLN A 25 11.04 -10.39 24.30
C GLN A 25 11.93 -9.43 23.49
N ILE A 26 11.38 -8.82 22.43
CA ILE A 26 12.11 -7.83 21.63
C ILE A 26 12.55 -6.67 22.50
N ASP A 27 11.64 -6.12 23.32
CA ASP A 27 11.91 -4.98 24.19
C ASP A 27 12.98 -5.28 25.23
N GLU A 28 12.96 -6.46 25.84
CA GLU A 28 13.99 -6.91 26.79
C GLU A 28 15.37 -7.08 26.13
N GLU A 29 15.41 -7.55 24.88
CA GLU A 29 16.66 -7.70 24.12
C GLU A 29 17.26 -6.33 23.75
N VAL A 30 16.45 -5.41 23.23
CA VAL A 30 16.96 -4.10 22.79
C VAL A 30 17.23 -3.13 23.95
N LYS A 31 16.50 -3.23 25.07
CA LYS A 31 16.75 -2.41 26.28
C LYS A 31 18.13 -2.66 26.90
N GLN A 32 18.77 -3.79 26.61
CA GLN A 32 20.15 -4.07 27.06
C GLN A 32 21.19 -3.26 26.30
N ILE A 33 20.82 -2.63 25.18
CA ILE A 33 21.70 -1.84 24.33
C ILE A 33 21.63 -0.39 24.80
N ASP A 34 22.66 0.07 25.48
CA ASP A 34 22.80 1.48 25.84
C ASP A 34 23.09 2.31 24.59
N VAL A 35 22.05 2.95 24.06
CA VAL A 35 22.10 3.83 22.90
C VAL A 35 21.13 4.98 23.11
N LYS A 36 21.51 6.18 22.70
CA LYS A 36 20.71 7.40 22.82
C LYS A 36 20.63 8.13 21.51
N ILE A 37 19.46 8.69 21.22
CA ILE A 37 19.26 9.57 20.08
C ILE A 37 20.02 10.87 20.36
N THR A 38 20.93 11.25 19.47
CA THR A 38 21.75 12.46 19.59
C THR A 38 21.19 13.59 18.74
N ASP A 39 20.58 13.28 17.61
CA ASP A 39 19.96 14.28 16.75
C ASP A 39 18.87 13.65 15.85
N VAL A 40 18.01 14.51 15.30
CA VAL A 40 17.05 14.16 14.26
C VAL A 40 17.21 15.11 13.08
N LEU A 41 17.50 14.57 11.90
CA LEU A 41 17.46 15.35 10.67
C LEU A 41 16.12 15.10 9.98
N ALA A 42 15.55 16.13 9.36
CA ALA A 42 14.34 16.01 8.56
C ALA A 42 14.52 16.71 7.23
N TYR A 43 14.14 16.00 6.16
CA TYR A 43 14.30 16.44 4.78
C TYR A 43 12.93 16.47 4.13
N ARG A 44 12.47 17.66 3.77
CA ARG A 44 11.22 17.86 3.04
C ARG A 44 11.50 17.67 1.56
N VAL A 45 10.77 16.79 0.92
CA VAL A 45 10.97 16.39 -0.47
C VAL A 45 9.68 16.61 -1.25
N LEU A 46 9.78 17.15 -2.45
CA LEU A 46 8.69 17.20 -3.42
C LEU A 46 9.01 16.24 -4.58
N MET A 47 8.39 15.06 -4.60
CA MET A 47 8.66 14.03 -5.59
C MET A 47 7.62 14.09 -6.73
N PRO A 48 8.04 14.32 -7.99
CA PRO A 48 7.14 14.26 -9.12
C PRO A 48 6.62 12.85 -9.41
N TRP A 49 5.38 12.78 -9.86
CA TRP A 49 4.82 11.59 -10.48
C TRP A 49 5.33 11.46 -11.93
N LEU A 50 5.24 10.26 -12.49
CA LEU A 50 5.27 10.05 -13.93
C LEU A 50 3.90 10.47 -14.49
N GLY A 51 3.80 11.68 -15.03
CA GLY A 51 2.52 12.29 -15.42
C GLY A 51 1.83 13.02 -14.26
N THR A 52 0.55 13.32 -14.43
CA THR A 52 -0.28 14.05 -13.45
C THR A 52 -1.50 13.22 -13.10
N LYS A 53 -1.62 12.81 -11.84
CA LYS A 53 -2.76 12.01 -11.41
C LYS A 53 -4.02 12.86 -11.37
N ARG A 54 -5.08 12.34 -12.00
CA ARG A 54 -6.36 13.03 -12.20
C ARG A 54 -6.96 13.61 -10.92
N ASP A 55 -7.08 12.78 -9.89
CA ASP A 55 -7.76 13.15 -8.63
C ASP A 55 -6.80 13.69 -7.56
N ASP A 56 -5.49 13.66 -7.83
CA ASP A 56 -4.46 14.15 -6.91
C ASP A 56 -3.73 15.37 -7.52
N ALA A 57 -2.46 15.18 -7.89
CA ALA A 57 -1.49 16.21 -8.24
C ALA A 57 -0.40 15.67 -9.18
N SER A 58 0.41 16.58 -9.74
CA SER A 58 1.60 16.26 -10.55
C SER A 58 2.85 15.96 -9.71
N ALA A 59 2.84 16.27 -8.43
CA ALA A 59 3.88 15.90 -7.47
C ALA A 59 3.29 15.70 -6.07
N GLN A 60 4.00 14.95 -5.24
CA GLN A 60 3.62 14.68 -3.86
C GLN A 60 4.73 15.08 -2.90
N ALA A 61 4.36 15.70 -1.78
CA ALA A 61 5.30 16.04 -0.73
C ALA A 61 5.51 14.87 0.24
N PHE A 62 6.74 14.72 0.69
CA PHE A 62 7.19 13.77 1.72
C PHE A 62 8.13 14.45 2.70
N THR A 63 8.24 13.87 3.89
CA THR A 63 9.32 14.19 4.83
C THR A 63 10.04 12.91 5.22
N PHE A 64 11.36 12.90 5.01
CA PHE A 64 12.25 11.84 5.45
C PHE A 64 12.96 12.26 6.72
N TYR A 65 13.18 11.33 7.63
CA TYR A 65 13.88 11.58 8.88
C TYR A 65 15.04 10.62 9.06
N GLU A 66 16.11 11.14 9.64
CA GLU A 66 17.22 10.36 10.16
C GLU A 66 17.34 10.58 11.66
N PHE A 67 17.18 9.50 12.43
CA PHE A 67 17.38 9.49 13.87
C PHE A 67 18.81 9.02 14.16
N HIS A 68 19.70 9.98 14.42
CA HIS A 68 21.12 9.73 14.69
C HIS A 68 21.32 9.34 16.16
N THR A 69 22.25 8.43 16.42
CA THR A 69 22.53 7.93 17.77
C THR A 69 24.00 8.03 18.15
N ASP A 70 24.26 7.99 19.47
CA ASP A 70 25.62 8.03 20.04
C ASP A 70 26.48 6.79 19.73
N LYS A 71 25.87 5.74 19.17
CA LYS A 71 26.57 4.52 18.69
C LYS A 71 26.74 4.48 17.18
N GLY A 72 26.44 5.57 16.48
CA GLY A 72 26.56 5.66 15.01
C GLY A 72 25.47 4.91 14.24
N LEU A 73 24.40 4.46 14.92
CA LEU A 73 23.20 3.96 14.24
C LEU A 73 22.37 5.14 13.77
N VAL A 74 21.77 4.99 12.58
CA VAL A 74 20.81 5.95 12.01
C VAL A 74 19.52 5.21 11.70
N GLY A 75 18.40 5.64 12.26
CA GLY A 75 17.07 5.10 11.95
C GLY A 75 16.36 5.94 10.89
N LEU A 76 15.76 5.29 9.89
CA LEU A 76 15.05 5.97 8.80
C LEU A 76 13.53 5.96 9.00
N ARG A 77 12.91 7.13 8.82
CA ARG A 77 11.45 7.28 8.76
C ARG A 77 11.03 8.05 7.51
N GLU A 78 9.88 7.70 6.97
CA GLU A 78 9.22 8.41 5.87
C GLU A 78 7.78 8.72 6.26
N SER A 79 7.36 9.96 6.05
CA SER A 79 5.97 10.39 6.21
C SER A 79 5.49 11.14 4.98
N GLY A 80 4.24 10.93 4.58
CA GLY A 80 3.58 11.78 3.59
C GLY A 80 3.41 13.21 4.10
N GLY A 81 3.49 14.18 3.20
CA GLY A 81 3.31 15.60 3.47
C GLY A 81 4.59 16.32 3.90
N VAL A 82 4.46 17.64 4.07
CA VAL A 82 5.53 18.53 4.51
C VAL A 82 5.46 18.71 6.02
N LEU A 83 6.55 18.41 6.73
CA LEU A 83 6.67 18.70 8.15
C LEU A 83 6.54 20.20 8.41
N ALA A 84 5.60 20.59 9.28
CA ALA A 84 5.46 21.99 9.72
C ALA A 84 6.74 22.50 10.41
N GLU A 85 6.99 23.81 10.39
CA GLU A 85 8.22 24.41 10.93
C GLU A 85 8.48 24.04 12.40
N GLU A 86 7.46 24.09 13.25
CA GLU A 86 7.58 23.72 14.67
C GLU A 86 7.69 22.21 14.89
N GLY A 87 7.30 21.42 13.89
CA GLY A 87 7.19 19.96 14.01
C GLY A 87 8.53 19.28 14.30
N LEU A 88 9.62 19.72 13.66
CA LEU A 88 10.96 19.16 13.90
C LEU A 88 11.45 19.48 15.30
N LYS A 89 11.29 20.73 15.75
CA LYS A 89 11.70 21.13 17.09
C LYS A 89 10.95 20.33 18.15
N ASN A 90 9.63 20.23 18.03
CA ASN A 90 8.80 19.45 18.94
C ASN A 90 9.18 17.97 18.95
N LEU A 91 9.54 17.40 17.79
CA LEU A 91 10.03 16.03 17.70
C LEU A 91 11.38 15.88 18.42
N LYS A 92 12.35 16.77 18.15
CA LYS A 92 13.68 16.76 18.82
C LYS A 92 13.55 16.86 20.33
N ASP A 93 12.75 17.81 20.83
CA ASP A 93 12.52 18.03 22.26
C ASP A 93 11.94 16.79 22.95
N LYS A 94 11.19 15.95 22.22
CA LYS A 94 10.63 14.70 22.73
C LYS A 94 11.61 13.54 22.74
N VAL A 95 12.50 13.41 21.75
CA VAL A 95 13.25 12.17 21.49
C VAL A 95 14.76 12.25 21.76
N VAL A 96 15.37 13.44 21.62
CA VAL A 96 16.82 13.59 21.80
C VAL A 96 17.20 13.34 23.27
N GLY A 97 18.31 12.62 23.47
CA GLY A 97 18.80 12.20 24.78
C GLY A 97 18.12 10.94 25.34
N LYS A 98 17.04 10.46 24.72
CA LYS A 98 16.36 9.22 25.10
C LYS A 98 16.87 8.02 24.33
N SER A 99 16.64 6.84 24.87
CA SER A 99 16.87 5.61 24.12
C SER A 99 15.83 5.49 23.00
N PRO A 100 16.22 5.13 21.76
CA PRO A 100 15.26 4.81 20.71
C PRO A 100 14.35 3.62 21.06
N PHE A 101 14.69 2.85 22.09
CA PHE A 101 13.92 1.71 22.58
C PHE A 101 12.97 2.05 23.74
N ASP A 102 12.85 3.34 24.10
CA ASP A 102 11.85 3.80 25.05
C ASP A 102 10.43 3.68 24.43
N GLU A 103 9.57 2.91 25.10
CA GLU A 103 8.19 2.64 24.70
C GLU A 103 7.38 3.94 24.52
N LEU A 104 7.68 4.99 25.29
CA LEU A 104 6.95 6.25 25.28
C LEU A 104 7.16 7.07 24.00
N ILE A 105 8.27 6.83 23.28
CA ILE A 105 8.59 7.55 22.03
C ILE A 105 8.58 6.64 20.80
N ARG A 106 8.26 5.34 20.96
CA ARG A 106 8.26 4.37 19.85
C ARG A 106 7.43 4.85 18.66
N GLN A 107 6.27 5.45 18.91
CA GLN A 107 5.40 5.98 17.85
C GLN A 107 5.97 7.22 17.15
N ASP A 108 6.77 8.03 17.85
CA ASP A 108 7.44 9.19 17.24
C ASP A 108 8.54 8.76 16.25
N LEU A 109 9.15 7.58 16.47
CA LEU A 109 10.14 6.98 15.58
C LEU A 109 9.50 6.20 14.42
N ASP A 110 8.37 5.54 14.65
CA ASP A 110 7.62 4.77 13.64
C ASP A 110 8.52 3.72 12.93
N THR A 111 8.73 3.83 11.61
CA THR A 111 9.60 2.92 10.85
C THR A 111 11.06 2.99 11.28
N ALA A 112 11.53 4.14 11.81
CA ALA A 112 12.89 4.28 12.32
C ALA A 112 13.15 3.41 13.54
N TYR A 113 12.13 3.15 14.37
CA TYR A 113 12.27 2.24 15.52
C TYR A 113 12.67 0.85 15.03
N TRP A 114 11.94 0.31 14.06
CA TRP A 114 12.20 -1.03 13.53
C TRP A 114 13.52 -1.11 12.74
N ASP A 115 13.87 -0.05 12.03
CA ASP A 115 15.18 0.03 11.37
C ASP A 115 16.32 -0.02 12.38
N ILE A 116 16.23 0.76 13.47
CA ILE A 116 17.22 0.76 14.56
C ILE A 116 17.26 -0.59 15.27
N VAL A 117 16.11 -1.24 15.53
CA VAL A 117 16.06 -2.60 16.12
C VAL A 117 16.91 -3.57 15.29
N GLY A 118 16.69 -3.64 13.97
CA GLY A 118 17.47 -4.53 13.11
C GLY A 118 18.96 -4.14 13.05
N LYS A 119 19.28 -2.85 12.99
CA LYS A 119 20.66 -2.34 12.98
C LYS A 119 21.41 -2.66 14.27
N ALA A 120 20.80 -2.40 15.42
CA ALA A 120 21.37 -2.64 16.74
C ALA A 120 21.64 -4.14 16.97
N LEU A 121 20.74 -4.99 16.49
CA LEU A 121 20.85 -6.46 16.56
C LEU A 121 21.62 -7.08 15.39
N LYS A 122 22.16 -6.25 14.49
CA LYS A 122 22.99 -6.64 13.33
C LYS A 122 22.32 -7.68 12.42
N LYS A 123 20.99 -7.57 12.25
CA LYS A 123 20.18 -8.46 11.41
C LYS A 123 19.26 -7.67 10.49
N PRO A 124 19.00 -8.13 9.27
CA PRO A 124 17.88 -7.61 8.48
C PRO A 124 16.59 -7.75 9.31
N LEU A 125 15.74 -6.74 9.29
CA LEU A 125 14.56 -6.67 10.15
C LEU A 125 13.65 -7.91 10.02
N HIS A 126 13.50 -8.44 8.79
CA HIS A 126 12.61 -9.57 8.55
C HIS A 126 13.16 -10.86 9.16
N GLU A 127 14.47 -11.10 9.05
CA GLU A 127 15.12 -12.28 9.62
C GLU A 127 15.06 -12.25 11.15
N TYR A 128 15.27 -11.08 11.76
CA TYR A 128 15.14 -10.92 13.20
C TYR A 128 13.72 -11.23 13.68
N LEU A 129 12.71 -10.59 13.08
CA LEU A 129 11.31 -10.83 13.43
C LEU A 129 10.92 -12.30 13.20
N SER A 130 11.31 -12.89 12.08
CA SER A 130 11.08 -14.30 11.81
C SER A 130 11.68 -15.19 12.90
N ALA A 131 12.92 -14.94 13.33
CA ALA A 131 13.57 -15.70 14.41
C ALA A 131 12.84 -15.57 15.75
N VAL A 132 12.42 -14.36 16.16
CA VAL A 132 11.65 -14.12 17.39
C VAL A 132 10.33 -14.93 17.38
N PHE A 133 9.69 -15.03 16.21
CA PHE A 133 8.46 -15.78 15.99
C PHE A 133 8.69 -17.26 15.66
N GLY A 134 9.92 -17.77 15.81
CA GLY A 134 10.24 -19.19 15.60
C GLY A 134 10.20 -19.66 14.14
N GLN A 135 10.19 -18.73 13.18
CA GLN A 135 10.25 -19.04 11.75
C GLN A 135 11.71 -19.28 11.34
N SER A 136 11.95 -20.42 10.71
CA SER A 136 13.28 -20.83 10.23
C SER A 136 13.49 -20.50 8.75
N PRO A 137 14.74 -20.28 8.31
CA PRO A 137 15.08 -20.08 6.90
C PRO A 137 14.74 -21.32 6.04
N PRO A 138 14.69 -21.19 4.70
CA PRO A 138 15.04 -19.99 3.92
C PRO A 138 13.98 -18.89 3.96
N TYR A 139 14.43 -17.64 4.15
CA TYR A 139 13.57 -16.46 4.09
C TYR A 139 13.37 -15.99 2.65
N ARG A 140 12.16 -15.54 2.31
CA ARG A 140 11.89 -14.98 0.99
C ARG A 140 12.38 -13.53 0.93
N LYS A 141 13.32 -13.27 0.03
CA LYS A 141 13.90 -11.93 -0.19
C LYS A 141 13.41 -11.26 -1.47
N MET A 142 12.75 -11.99 -2.36
CA MET A 142 12.08 -11.44 -3.55
C MET A 142 10.57 -11.44 -3.33
N ILE A 143 10.01 -10.24 -3.18
CA ILE A 143 8.60 -10.04 -2.85
C ILE A 143 7.84 -9.56 -4.09
N PRO A 144 6.76 -10.24 -4.50
CA PRO A 144 5.99 -9.85 -5.67
C PRO A 144 5.25 -8.55 -5.40
N VAL A 145 5.31 -7.63 -6.36
CA VAL A 145 4.65 -6.33 -6.30
C VAL A 145 3.78 -6.18 -7.53
N ALA A 146 2.54 -5.71 -7.36
CA ALA A 146 1.66 -5.34 -8.45
C ALA A 146 1.99 -3.93 -8.93
N ALA A 147 2.03 -3.74 -10.25
CA ALA A 147 2.12 -2.40 -10.82
C ALA A 147 0.76 -1.71 -10.65
N TYR A 148 0.71 -0.68 -9.82
CA TYR A 148 -0.49 0.14 -9.70
C TYR A 148 -0.47 1.20 -10.81
N THR A 149 -1.55 1.28 -11.58
CA THR A 149 -1.75 2.18 -12.73
C THR A 149 -3.03 2.99 -12.58
N TRP A 150 -3.10 4.15 -13.24
CA TRP A 150 -4.28 5.00 -13.29
C TRP A 150 -4.31 5.82 -14.58
N HIS A 151 -5.48 6.37 -14.90
CA HIS A 151 -5.60 7.41 -15.91
C HIS A 151 -4.87 8.67 -15.44
N ARG A 152 -3.90 9.16 -16.20
CA ARG A 152 -3.09 10.33 -15.83
C ARG A 152 -2.92 11.28 -17.00
N PHE A 153 -3.00 12.57 -16.69
CA PHE A 153 -2.70 13.65 -17.61
C PHE A 153 -1.18 13.78 -17.81
N PRO A 154 -0.71 14.53 -18.81
CA PRO A 154 0.72 14.78 -18.96
C PRO A 154 1.33 15.52 -17.75
N ASP A 155 2.62 15.31 -17.51
CA ASP A 155 3.43 16.08 -16.56
C ASP A 155 3.68 17.51 -17.06
N LEU A 156 4.40 18.32 -16.29
CA LEU A 156 4.69 19.72 -16.64
C LEU A 156 5.47 19.90 -17.96
N ASN A 157 6.05 18.82 -18.51
CA ASN A 157 6.78 18.82 -19.78
C ASN A 157 5.93 18.29 -20.94
N GLY A 158 4.66 17.93 -20.69
CA GLY A 158 3.78 17.35 -21.71
C GLY A 158 3.92 15.84 -21.86
N GLU A 159 4.61 15.15 -20.94
CA GLU A 159 4.94 13.73 -21.07
C GLU A 159 4.14 12.82 -20.15
N GLY A 160 4.11 11.54 -20.47
CA GLY A 160 3.60 10.50 -19.56
C GLY A 160 2.08 10.38 -19.48
N GLU A 161 1.31 10.97 -20.38
CA GLU A 161 -0.15 10.79 -20.41
C GLU A 161 -0.55 9.30 -20.58
N VAL A 162 -1.52 8.85 -19.78
CA VAL A 162 -2.19 7.55 -19.93
C VAL A 162 -3.69 7.77 -19.90
N ASN A 163 -4.35 7.44 -21.00
CA ASN A 163 -5.77 7.59 -21.23
C ASN A 163 -6.40 6.27 -21.69
N PHE A 164 -7.73 6.22 -21.87
CA PHE A 164 -8.43 4.99 -22.28
C PHE A 164 -7.92 4.38 -23.59
N GLU A 165 -7.38 5.19 -24.50
CA GLU A 165 -6.92 4.70 -25.80
C GLU A 165 -5.55 4.03 -25.71
N ASN A 166 -4.61 4.56 -24.92
CA ASN A 166 -3.25 4.04 -24.82
C ASN A 166 -2.96 3.19 -23.55
N TYR A 167 -3.93 3.05 -22.63
CA TYR A 167 -3.71 2.38 -21.34
C TYR A 167 -3.19 0.95 -21.51
N HIS A 168 -3.74 0.20 -22.47
CA HIS A 168 -3.36 -1.19 -22.71
C HIS A 168 -1.89 -1.32 -23.16
N GLU A 169 -1.41 -0.39 -23.98
CA GLU A 169 0.02 -0.29 -24.37
C GLU A 169 0.89 0.07 -23.16
N HIS A 170 0.42 0.99 -22.31
CA HIS A 170 1.13 1.34 -21.07
C HIS A 170 1.29 0.11 -20.16
N CYS A 171 0.23 -0.69 -19.98
CA CYS A 171 0.31 -1.95 -19.24
C CYS A 171 1.32 -2.92 -19.86
N GLN A 172 1.28 -3.12 -21.18
CA GLN A 172 2.25 -3.97 -21.87
C GLN A 172 3.70 -3.50 -21.66
N GLN A 173 3.93 -2.18 -21.72
CA GLN A 173 5.26 -1.61 -21.51
C GLN A 173 5.77 -1.87 -20.08
N LEU A 174 4.92 -1.73 -19.06
CA LEU A 174 5.26 -2.09 -17.68
C LEU A 174 5.65 -3.57 -17.54
N ILE A 175 4.94 -4.48 -18.22
CA ILE A 175 5.32 -5.90 -18.22
C ILE A 175 6.68 -6.08 -18.89
N LYS A 176 6.92 -5.42 -20.03
CA LYS A 176 8.16 -5.54 -20.80
C LYS A 176 9.38 -4.99 -20.04
N GLU A 177 9.24 -3.86 -19.38
CA GLU A 177 10.34 -3.17 -18.70
C GLU A 177 10.66 -3.74 -17.32
N HIS A 178 9.63 -4.18 -16.60
CA HIS A 178 9.76 -4.54 -15.18
C HIS A 178 9.38 -5.99 -14.89
N GLY A 179 8.77 -6.69 -15.84
CA GLY A 179 8.41 -8.10 -15.73
C GLY A 179 7.24 -8.38 -14.78
N PHE A 180 6.41 -7.38 -14.48
CA PHE A 180 5.25 -7.51 -13.59
C PHE A 180 4.39 -8.72 -13.96
N LYS A 181 3.85 -9.41 -12.94
CA LYS A 181 2.89 -10.50 -13.11
C LYS A 181 1.47 -10.11 -12.70
N VAL A 182 1.33 -8.92 -12.12
CA VAL A 182 0.05 -8.38 -11.66
C VAL A 182 -0.01 -6.88 -12.00
N ILE A 183 -1.12 -6.44 -12.58
CA ILE A 183 -1.42 -5.04 -12.82
C ILE A 183 -2.70 -4.68 -12.06
N LYS A 184 -2.70 -3.53 -11.40
CA LYS A 184 -3.87 -2.99 -10.70
C LYS A 184 -4.26 -1.66 -11.32
N LEU A 185 -5.50 -1.55 -11.78
CA LEU A 185 -6.06 -0.32 -12.31
C LEU A 185 -6.86 0.43 -11.25
N SER A 186 -6.56 1.71 -11.06
CA SER A 186 -7.49 2.64 -10.41
C SER A 186 -8.58 3.03 -11.40
N VAL A 187 -9.84 2.69 -11.09
CA VAL A 187 -11.00 2.85 -11.98
C VAL A 187 -12.03 3.83 -11.40
N VAL A 188 -11.63 5.09 -11.25
CA VAL A 188 -12.38 6.16 -10.55
C VAL A 188 -12.98 7.20 -11.51
N ASP A 189 -12.86 7.00 -12.83
CA ASP A 189 -13.34 7.95 -13.84
C ASP A 189 -14.87 8.00 -13.95
N TYR A 190 -15.39 9.14 -14.46
CA TYR A 190 -16.84 9.41 -14.65
C TYR A 190 -17.53 8.54 -15.72
N GLU A 191 -16.79 7.71 -16.44
CA GLU A 191 -17.30 6.85 -17.50
C GLU A 191 -17.11 5.37 -17.16
N PRO A 192 -17.74 4.85 -16.10
CA PRO A 192 -17.49 3.51 -15.58
C PRO A 192 -17.67 2.40 -16.63
N MET A 193 -18.58 2.62 -17.58
CA MET A 193 -18.84 1.67 -18.66
C MET A 193 -17.69 1.55 -19.67
N ARG A 194 -16.88 2.61 -19.87
CA ARG A 194 -15.69 2.55 -20.75
C ARG A 194 -14.62 1.62 -20.22
N TYR A 195 -14.56 1.40 -18.91
CA TYR A 195 -13.62 0.43 -18.33
C TYR A 195 -13.90 -1.00 -18.78
N ILE A 196 -15.14 -1.36 -19.15
CA ILE A 196 -15.44 -2.70 -19.65
C ILE A 196 -14.59 -2.98 -20.89
N GLU A 197 -14.71 -2.11 -21.91
CA GLU A 197 -13.92 -2.24 -23.14
C GLU A 197 -12.41 -2.19 -22.85
N LEU A 198 -11.98 -1.25 -22.00
CA LEU A 198 -10.56 -1.14 -21.65
C LEU A 198 -10.01 -2.42 -21.01
N ILE A 199 -10.73 -3.01 -20.06
CA ILE A 199 -10.30 -4.21 -19.35
C ILE A 199 -10.23 -5.40 -20.31
N HIS A 200 -11.18 -5.54 -21.23
CA HIS A 200 -11.11 -6.54 -22.30
C HIS A 200 -9.86 -6.35 -23.18
N ARG A 201 -9.59 -5.12 -23.62
CA ARG A 201 -8.36 -4.81 -24.39
C ARG A 201 -7.10 -5.15 -23.60
N ILE A 202 -7.04 -4.78 -22.32
CA ILE A 202 -5.90 -5.12 -21.46
C ILE A 202 -5.73 -6.63 -21.34
N ARG A 203 -6.81 -7.40 -21.11
CA ARG A 203 -6.75 -8.86 -21.06
C ARG A 203 -6.26 -9.45 -22.37
N GLU A 204 -6.77 -8.98 -23.51
CA GLU A 204 -6.35 -9.44 -24.84
C GLU A 204 -4.84 -9.25 -25.05
N VAL A 205 -4.30 -8.09 -24.66
CA VAL A 205 -2.90 -7.75 -24.93
C VAL A 205 -1.91 -8.32 -23.92
N LEU A 206 -2.34 -8.59 -22.68
CA LEU A 206 -1.50 -9.17 -21.62
C LEU A 206 -1.61 -10.70 -21.56
N GLY A 207 -2.69 -11.27 -22.09
CA GLY A 207 -3.01 -12.69 -21.99
C GLY A 207 -3.35 -13.15 -20.56
N ASP A 208 -3.49 -14.45 -20.36
CA ASP A 208 -3.95 -15.03 -19.08
C ASP A 208 -2.84 -15.19 -18.02
N ASN A 209 -1.59 -14.92 -18.38
CA ASN A 209 -0.44 -15.09 -17.48
C ASN A 209 -0.18 -13.88 -16.56
N VAL A 210 -0.94 -12.80 -16.73
CA VAL A 210 -0.86 -11.60 -15.91
C VAL A 210 -2.19 -11.39 -15.20
N ASP A 211 -2.15 -11.32 -13.88
CA ASP A 211 -3.33 -11.03 -13.08
C ASP A 211 -3.73 -9.55 -13.21
N ILE A 212 -5.04 -9.29 -13.29
CA ILE A 212 -5.60 -7.94 -13.41
C ILE A 212 -6.48 -7.68 -12.19
N ARG A 213 -6.22 -6.58 -11.50
CA ARG A 213 -7.06 -6.03 -10.43
C ARG A 213 -7.67 -4.72 -10.86
N ILE A 214 -8.85 -4.42 -10.34
CA ILE A 214 -9.46 -3.09 -10.46
C ILE A 214 -9.85 -2.54 -9.09
N ASP A 215 -9.64 -1.26 -8.86
CA ASP A 215 -9.95 -0.57 -7.60
C ASP A 215 -10.77 0.67 -7.89
N THR A 216 -12.02 0.66 -7.45
CA THR A 216 -12.96 1.74 -7.73
C THR A 216 -12.97 2.80 -6.63
N HIS A 217 -12.27 2.56 -5.51
CA HIS A 217 -12.28 3.44 -4.33
C HIS A 217 -13.68 3.77 -3.80
N GLY A 218 -14.66 2.88 -4.03
CA GLY A 218 -16.06 3.11 -3.64
C GLY A 218 -16.75 4.18 -4.47
N SER A 219 -16.27 4.49 -5.67
CA SER A 219 -16.84 5.55 -6.51
C SER A 219 -18.18 5.18 -7.15
N TRP A 220 -18.56 3.90 -7.19
CA TRP A 220 -19.78 3.46 -7.88
C TRP A 220 -20.95 3.23 -6.93
N ASN A 221 -22.16 3.32 -7.48
CA ASN A 221 -23.34 2.73 -6.86
C ASN A 221 -23.42 1.23 -7.19
N ALA A 222 -24.29 0.51 -6.49
CA ALA A 222 -24.41 -0.95 -6.66
C ALA A 222 -24.85 -1.40 -8.07
N GLN A 223 -25.67 -0.61 -8.78
CA GLN A 223 -26.12 -0.97 -10.13
C GLN A 223 -24.97 -0.84 -11.13
N THR A 224 -24.26 0.30 -11.12
CA THR A 224 -23.08 0.51 -11.95
C THR A 224 -22.01 -0.56 -11.71
N ALA A 225 -21.77 -0.90 -10.44
CA ALA A 225 -20.85 -1.99 -10.11
C ALA A 225 -21.29 -3.34 -10.70
N LEU A 226 -22.58 -3.69 -10.60
CA LEU A 226 -23.11 -4.92 -11.18
C LEU A 226 -22.92 -4.97 -12.70
N ASP A 227 -23.21 -3.87 -13.40
CA ASP A 227 -23.09 -3.79 -14.85
C ASP A 227 -21.63 -3.99 -15.30
N VAL A 228 -20.67 -3.34 -14.62
CA VAL A 228 -19.24 -3.51 -14.92
C VAL A 228 -18.77 -4.93 -14.58
N LEU A 229 -19.15 -5.47 -13.42
CA LEU A 229 -18.80 -6.84 -13.01
C LEU A 229 -19.24 -7.87 -14.04
N LYS A 230 -20.47 -7.73 -14.56
CA LYS A 230 -20.97 -8.60 -15.62
C LYS A 230 -20.23 -8.40 -16.94
N GLY A 231 -19.90 -7.15 -17.26
CA GLY A 231 -19.15 -6.81 -18.46
C GLY A 231 -17.75 -7.43 -18.51
N VAL A 232 -17.10 -7.60 -17.35
CA VAL A 232 -15.69 -8.05 -17.28
C VAL A 232 -15.50 -9.44 -16.66
N GLU A 233 -16.58 -10.19 -16.44
CA GLU A 233 -16.53 -11.53 -15.84
C GLU A 233 -15.63 -12.50 -16.63
N ALA A 234 -15.66 -12.40 -17.97
CA ALA A 234 -14.81 -13.19 -18.87
C ALA A 234 -13.33 -12.77 -18.87
N CYS A 235 -12.99 -11.63 -18.25
CA CYS A 235 -11.60 -11.17 -18.15
C CYS A 235 -10.84 -11.82 -16.97
N HIS A 236 -11.49 -12.66 -16.17
CA HIS A 236 -10.86 -13.41 -15.07
C HIS A 236 -9.99 -12.52 -14.18
N LEU A 237 -10.58 -11.44 -13.65
CA LEU A 237 -9.89 -10.54 -12.73
C LEU A 237 -9.48 -11.28 -11.45
N GLU A 238 -8.30 -10.95 -10.92
CA GLU A 238 -7.83 -11.49 -9.63
C GLU A 238 -8.78 -11.02 -8.50
N TYR A 239 -9.15 -9.74 -8.52
CA TYR A 239 -10.26 -9.20 -7.73
C TYR A 239 -10.66 -7.78 -8.14
N ILE A 240 -11.86 -7.38 -7.72
CA ILE A 240 -12.30 -5.98 -7.63
C ILE A 240 -12.16 -5.47 -6.19
N LYS A 241 -11.59 -4.27 -6.00
CA LYS A 241 -11.48 -3.64 -4.69
C LYS A 241 -12.55 -2.57 -4.50
N THR A 242 -13.32 -2.72 -3.42
CA THR A 242 -14.32 -1.76 -2.91
C THR A 242 -15.18 -1.13 -4.01
N PRO A 243 -15.99 -1.91 -4.75
CA PRO A 243 -16.74 -1.39 -5.88
C PRO A 243 -17.72 -0.28 -5.51
N VAL A 244 -18.28 -0.33 -4.31
CA VAL A 244 -19.39 0.52 -3.86
C VAL A 244 -18.98 1.33 -2.63
N GLY A 245 -19.26 2.63 -2.64
CA GLY A 245 -19.00 3.54 -1.52
C GLY A 245 -20.18 3.70 -0.56
N GLY A 246 -20.05 4.62 0.39
CA GLY A 246 -21.06 4.92 1.41
C GLY A 246 -20.68 4.44 2.82
N PRO A 247 -21.63 4.44 3.78
CA PRO A 247 -21.40 3.92 5.13
C PRO A 247 -20.93 2.46 5.13
N LEU A 248 -20.13 2.06 6.12
CA LEU A 248 -19.48 0.75 6.15
C LEU A 248 -20.47 -0.43 6.06
N ASP A 249 -21.60 -0.35 6.76
CA ASP A 249 -22.66 -1.36 6.72
C ASP A 249 -23.33 -1.44 5.34
N TYR A 250 -23.54 -0.31 4.67
CA TYR A 250 -24.04 -0.26 3.30
C TYR A 250 -23.04 -0.87 2.32
N GLN A 251 -21.75 -0.56 2.45
CA GLN A 251 -20.70 -1.17 1.62
C GLN A 251 -20.71 -2.69 1.78
N PHE A 252 -20.68 -3.19 3.03
CA PHE A 252 -20.64 -4.63 3.31
C PHE A 252 -21.86 -5.36 2.75
N ARG A 253 -23.07 -4.82 2.98
CA ARG A 253 -24.32 -5.39 2.45
C ARG A 253 -24.31 -5.42 0.92
N SER A 254 -23.85 -4.34 0.29
CA SER A 254 -23.83 -4.21 -1.17
C SER A 254 -22.81 -5.16 -1.79
N MET A 255 -21.59 -5.22 -1.25
CA MET A 255 -20.54 -6.13 -1.72
C MET A 255 -20.95 -7.60 -1.52
N HIS A 256 -21.54 -7.95 -0.36
CA HIS A 256 -22.07 -9.29 -0.13
C HIS A 256 -23.14 -9.68 -1.17
N ARG A 257 -24.06 -8.77 -1.51
CA ARG A 257 -25.05 -9.02 -2.56
C ARG A 257 -24.40 -9.17 -3.94
N LEU A 258 -23.44 -8.32 -4.28
CA LEU A 258 -22.78 -8.32 -5.60
C LEU A 258 -21.95 -9.57 -5.85
N ARG A 259 -21.18 -10.04 -4.86
CA ARG A 259 -20.37 -11.26 -5.01
C ARG A 259 -21.22 -12.51 -5.24
N MET A 260 -22.47 -12.54 -4.75
CA MET A 260 -23.39 -13.65 -5.05
C MET A 260 -23.89 -13.64 -6.50
N MET A 261 -23.60 -12.58 -7.27
CA MET A 261 -24.02 -12.42 -8.66
C MET A 261 -22.87 -12.51 -9.65
N THR A 262 -21.62 -12.70 -9.22
CA THR A 262 -20.45 -12.81 -10.11
C THR A 262 -19.42 -13.80 -9.60
N THR A 263 -18.56 -14.30 -10.49
CA THR A 263 -17.40 -15.13 -10.15
C THR A 263 -16.15 -14.33 -9.79
N ILE A 264 -16.16 -13.00 -9.95
CA ILE A 264 -15.01 -12.14 -9.64
C ILE A 264 -14.83 -12.02 -8.11
N PRO A 265 -13.63 -12.28 -7.55
CA PRO A 265 -13.37 -12.09 -6.12
C PRO A 265 -13.35 -10.61 -5.70
N PHE A 266 -13.64 -10.35 -4.43
CA PHE A 266 -13.75 -9.00 -3.88
C PHE A 266 -12.63 -8.71 -2.87
N SER A 267 -12.10 -7.50 -2.89
CA SER A 267 -11.27 -6.94 -1.83
C SER A 267 -11.91 -5.70 -1.20
N SER A 268 -11.53 -5.34 0.03
CA SER A 268 -12.05 -4.18 0.75
C SER A 268 -10.96 -3.19 1.17
N HIS A 269 -11.26 -1.89 1.04
CA HIS A 269 -10.47 -0.77 1.58
C HIS A 269 -10.60 -0.62 3.10
N SER A 270 -11.61 -1.23 3.73
CA SER A 270 -11.82 -1.10 5.18
C SER A 270 -10.99 -2.08 6.01
N TRP A 271 -10.27 -2.98 5.34
CA TRP A 271 -9.52 -4.12 5.88
C TRP A 271 -10.42 -5.07 6.67
N LEU A 272 -10.24 -6.36 6.48
CA LEU A 272 -11.09 -7.38 7.08
C LEU A 272 -10.26 -8.33 7.94
N PRO A 273 -10.76 -8.76 9.11
CA PRO A 273 -11.78 -8.06 9.91
C PRO A 273 -11.38 -6.60 10.21
N PRO A 274 -12.33 -5.65 10.16
CA PRO A 274 -12.00 -4.25 10.43
C PRO A 274 -11.73 -4.04 11.92
N PHE A 275 -10.93 -3.03 12.23
CA PHE A 275 -10.66 -2.60 13.60
C PHE A 275 -11.50 -1.37 13.94
N LEU A 276 -11.99 -1.28 15.18
CA LEU A 276 -12.68 -0.10 15.70
C LEU A 276 -11.90 0.52 16.86
N PRO A 277 -11.63 1.85 16.83
CA PRO A 277 -11.82 2.82 15.72
C PRO A 277 -10.83 2.59 14.55
N ARG A 278 -11.04 3.28 13.40
CA ARG A 278 -10.17 3.12 12.21
C ARG A 278 -8.69 3.20 12.62
N PRO A 279 -7.86 2.22 12.22
CA PRO A 279 -6.51 2.03 12.73
C PRO A 279 -5.51 3.09 12.26
N GLY A 280 -4.46 3.27 13.08
CA GLY A 280 -3.27 4.06 12.79
C GLY A 280 -2.19 3.78 13.85
N GLY A 281 -1.01 3.35 13.41
CA GLY A 281 0.16 3.11 14.26
C GLY A 281 0.06 1.90 15.20
N SER A 282 0.95 1.87 16.20
CA SER A 282 1.19 0.71 17.08
C SER A 282 0.02 0.32 17.99
N THR A 283 -1.03 1.13 18.06
CA THR A 283 -2.24 0.86 18.85
C THR A 283 -3.14 -0.21 18.23
N THR A 284 -2.94 -0.53 16.94
CA THR A 284 -3.73 -1.52 16.21
C THR A 284 -3.69 -2.92 16.85
N LEU A 285 -2.57 -3.28 17.51
CA LEU A 285 -2.45 -4.57 18.19
C LEU A 285 -3.44 -4.72 19.36
N ASP A 286 -3.85 -3.62 19.98
CA ASP A 286 -4.77 -3.60 21.14
C ASP A 286 -6.24 -3.39 20.75
N GLN A 287 -6.51 -3.03 19.49
CA GLN A 287 -7.87 -2.77 19.03
C GLN A 287 -8.67 -4.07 18.92
N LYS A 288 -9.97 -4.00 19.23
CA LYS A 288 -10.88 -5.14 19.04
C LYS A 288 -11.27 -5.25 17.57
N LEU A 289 -11.44 -6.49 17.11
CA LEU A 289 -12.04 -6.78 15.81
C LEU A 289 -13.52 -6.41 15.80
N ASP A 290 -14.00 -5.80 14.71
CA ASP A 290 -15.42 -5.63 14.45
C ASP A 290 -15.95 -6.78 13.60
N LEU A 291 -16.32 -7.85 14.30
CA LEU A 291 -16.88 -9.06 13.71
C LEU A 291 -18.39 -8.96 13.47
N LYS A 292 -19.07 -7.91 13.94
CA LYS A 292 -20.53 -7.79 13.84
C LYS A 292 -20.97 -7.71 12.39
N LEU A 293 -20.25 -6.96 11.56
CA LEU A 293 -20.54 -6.84 10.15
C LEU A 293 -20.14 -8.10 9.38
N MET A 294 -18.99 -8.70 9.70
CA MET A 294 -18.55 -9.97 9.09
C MET A 294 -19.46 -11.16 9.42
N GLY A 295 -20.08 -11.18 10.59
CA GLY A 295 -21.05 -12.21 10.96
C GLY A 295 -22.39 -12.08 10.25
N LYS A 296 -22.69 -10.91 9.67
CA LYS A 296 -23.94 -10.66 8.93
C LYS A 296 -23.76 -10.71 7.43
N TYR A 297 -22.61 -10.25 6.97
CA TYR A 297 -22.27 -10.09 5.57
C TYR A 297 -20.91 -10.72 5.36
N ASP A 298 -20.78 -11.46 4.26
CA ASP A 298 -19.51 -11.94 3.75
C ASP A 298 -19.14 -11.02 2.57
N PRO A 299 -18.46 -9.87 2.80
CA PRO A 299 -18.36 -8.81 1.81
C PRO A 299 -17.20 -8.99 0.83
N ALA A 300 -16.16 -9.73 1.20
CA ALA A 300 -14.94 -9.80 0.40
C ALA A 300 -14.14 -11.08 0.66
N ASP A 301 -13.36 -11.47 -0.33
CA ASP A 301 -12.47 -12.64 -0.33
C ASP A 301 -11.05 -12.27 0.10
N ILE A 302 -10.65 -10.99 -0.05
CA ILE A 302 -9.30 -10.50 0.21
C ILE A 302 -9.30 -9.26 1.13
N SER A 303 -8.49 -9.31 2.19
CA SER A 303 -8.14 -8.15 3.01
C SER A 303 -6.89 -7.45 2.48
N ALA A 304 -6.90 -6.12 2.43
CA ALA A 304 -5.77 -5.31 1.94
C ALA A 304 -5.40 -4.23 2.97
N PRO A 305 -4.85 -4.59 4.15
CA PRO A 305 -4.41 -3.64 5.16
C PRO A 305 -3.24 -2.75 4.73
N ASP A 306 -3.14 -1.57 5.35
CA ASP A 306 -1.94 -0.75 5.26
C ASP A 306 -0.84 -1.27 6.19
N ALA A 307 0.37 -1.42 5.66
CA ALA A 307 1.52 -1.91 6.43
C ALA A 307 1.97 -0.94 7.53
N TYR A 308 1.54 0.32 7.49
CA TYR A 308 1.88 1.37 8.46
C TYR A 308 1.35 1.10 9.89
N VAL A 309 0.50 0.10 10.06
CA VAL A 309 0.15 -0.42 11.40
C VAL A 309 1.34 -1.11 12.09
N GLY A 310 2.41 -1.42 11.34
CA GLY A 310 3.64 -2.03 11.81
C GLY A 310 3.67 -3.55 11.71
N PRO A 311 4.85 -4.17 11.86
CA PRO A 311 5.05 -5.61 11.62
C PRO A 311 4.20 -6.50 12.52
N LEU A 312 4.05 -6.14 13.80
CA LEU A 312 3.33 -6.96 14.78
C LEU A 312 1.82 -6.96 14.53
N ALA A 313 1.24 -5.79 14.25
CA ALA A 313 -0.17 -5.69 13.88
C ALA A 313 -0.44 -6.34 12.51
N MET A 314 0.48 -6.22 11.55
CA MET A 314 0.38 -6.93 10.28
C MET A 314 0.44 -8.45 10.44
N LYS A 315 1.26 -8.97 11.37
CA LYS A 315 1.26 -10.40 11.72
C LYS A 315 -0.09 -10.85 12.25
N ARG A 316 -0.70 -10.05 13.15
CA ARG A 316 -2.05 -10.30 13.65
C ARG A 316 -3.07 -10.37 12.51
N ILE A 317 -3.12 -9.34 11.67
CA ILE A 317 -4.08 -9.25 10.55
C ILE A 317 -3.94 -10.47 9.63
N TYR A 318 -2.71 -10.83 9.27
CA TYR A 318 -2.46 -11.96 8.38
C TYR A 318 -2.91 -13.29 8.99
N ASP A 319 -2.54 -13.56 10.24
CA ASP A 319 -2.91 -14.82 10.90
C ASP A 319 -4.42 -14.93 11.11
N VAL A 320 -5.11 -13.83 11.42
CA VAL A 320 -6.57 -13.79 11.51
C VAL A 320 -7.20 -14.02 10.13
N ALA A 321 -6.71 -13.34 9.08
CA ALA A 321 -7.19 -13.55 7.71
C ALA A 321 -7.04 -15.03 7.29
N LYS A 322 -5.87 -15.62 7.57
CA LYS A 322 -5.62 -17.06 7.34
C LYS A 322 -6.58 -17.94 8.13
N PHE A 323 -6.84 -17.63 9.41
CA PHE A 323 -7.74 -18.40 10.25
C PHE A 323 -9.17 -18.41 9.71
N VAL A 324 -9.66 -17.28 9.19
CA VAL A 324 -11.01 -17.17 8.63
C VAL A 324 -11.10 -17.57 7.15
N GLY A 325 -9.99 -17.99 6.53
CA GLY A 325 -9.94 -18.43 5.13
C GLY A 325 -9.99 -17.30 4.10
N MET A 326 -9.54 -16.10 4.48
CA MET A 326 -9.54 -14.91 3.63
C MET A 326 -8.14 -14.62 3.10
N GLY A 327 -8.04 -14.26 1.82
CA GLY A 327 -6.81 -13.80 1.21
C GLY A 327 -6.31 -12.50 1.83
N CYS A 328 -5.00 -12.25 1.73
CA CYS A 328 -4.41 -11.03 2.25
C CYS A 328 -3.36 -10.46 1.30
N THR A 329 -3.35 -9.14 1.17
CA THR A 329 -2.35 -8.34 0.46
C THR A 329 -1.94 -7.13 1.31
N GLN A 330 -1.16 -6.21 0.76
CA GLN A 330 -0.93 -4.89 1.35
C GLN A 330 -1.45 -3.80 0.42
N HIS A 331 -2.22 -2.89 0.98
CA HIS A 331 -2.57 -1.64 0.33
C HIS A 331 -1.33 -0.74 0.20
N SER A 332 -1.33 0.09 -0.84
CA SER A 332 -0.31 1.12 -1.09
C SER A 332 -0.84 2.47 -0.66
N GLY A 333 -0.10 3.17 0.20
CA GLY A 333 -0.44 4.50 0.69
C GLY A 333 0.55 5.55 0.22
N TYR A 334 0.97 5.47 -1.04
CA TYR A 334 1.95 6.38 -1.66
C TYR A 334 3.36 6.29 -1.07
N GLU A 335 3.83 5.09 -0.77
CA GLU A 335 5.19 4.86 -0.29
C GLU A 335 6.29 5.23 -1.30
N MET A 336 7.35 5.86 -0.80
CA MET A 336 8.66 5.98 -1.45
C MET A 336 9.61 4.88 -0.90
N GLY A 337 10.92 5.01 -1.12
CA GLY A 337 11.87 3.93 -0.90
C GLY A 337 11.94 3.39 0.53
N VAL A 338 11.82 4.26 1.54
CA VAL A 338 11.95 3.85 2.95
C VAL A 338 10.74 3.03 3.36
N ASN A 339 9.54 3.54 3.12
CA ASN A 339 8.32 2.81 3.45
C ASN A 339 8.13 1.60 2.53
N MET A 340 8.54 1.67 1.26
CA MET A 340 8.50 0.50 0.38
C MET A 340 9.38 -0.62 0.92
N MET A 341 10.63 -0.32 1.32
CA MET A 341 11.52 -1.33 1.92
C MET A 341 10.93 -1.90 3.22
N PHE A 342 10.37 -1.05 4.09
CA PHE A 342 9.70 -1.50 5.31
C PHE A 342 8.55 -2.47 5.01
N ARG A 343 7.73 -2.18 3.99
CA ARG A 343 6.65 -3.06 3.51
C ARG A 343 7.17 -4.41 3.01
N LEU A 344 8.31 -4.42 2.31
CA LEU A 344 8.95 -5.68 1.89
C LEU A 344 9.39 -6.51 3.09
N HIS A 345 10.03 -5.90 4.08
CA HIS A 345 10.45 -6.58 5.31
C HIS A 345 9.26 -7.13 6.10
N ILE A 346 8.18 -6.35 6.25
CA ILE A 346 6.93 -6.82 6.85
C ILE A 346 6.41 -8.02 6.08
N SER A 347 6.34 -7.94 4.75
CA SER A 347 5.82 -9.03 3.91
C SER A 347 6.65 -10.30 4.05
N ALA A 348 7.98 -10.21 4.03
CA ALA A 348 8.85 -11.38 4.23
C ALA A 348 8.64 -12.05 5.59
N PHE A 349 8.30 -11.29 6.63
CA PHE A 349 8.08 -11.77 7.99
C PHE A 349 6.64 -12.25 8.25
N SER A 350 5.65 -11.39 7.97
CA SER A 350 4.25 -11.59 8.33
C SER A 350 3.50 -12.40 7.29
N MET A 351 3.91 -12.32 6.03
CA MET A 351 3.39 -13.10 4.92
C MET A 351 4.47 -14.07 4.46
N PRO A 352 4.87 -15.07 5.28
CA PRO A 352 5.82 -16.06 4.81
C PRO A 352 5.11 -16.79 3.67
N TYR A 353 5.44 -16.40 2.44
CA TYR A 353 5.05 -17.11 1.24
C TYR A 353 5.63 -18.50 1.40
N GLN A 354 4.86 -19.40 2.00
CA GLN A 354 5.36 -20.68 2.42
C GLN A 354 5.90 -21.34 1.17
N GLN A 355 7.20 -21.66 1.20
CA GLN A 355 7.79 -22.45 0.15
C GLN A 355 6.98 -23.71 0.03
N ASN A 356 6.29 -23.88 -1.10
CA ASN A 356 6.35 -25.18 -1.73
C ASN A 356 6.14 -25.17 -3.25
N PRO A 357 7.11 -24.67 -4.05
CA PRO A 357 7.07 -24.90 -5.48
C PRO A 357 7.48 -26.33 -5.89
N ARG A 358 7.87 -27.25 -4.97
CA ARG A 358 8.41 -28.58 -5.35
C ARG A 358 8.04 -29.81 -4.52
N LEU A 359 7.39 -29.71 -3.36
CA LEU A 359 6.85 -30.85 -2.63
C LEU A 359 5.33 -30.79 -2.68
N ALA A 360 4.76 -31.37 -3.73
CA ALA A 360 3.41 -31.91 -3.69
C ALA A 360 3.36 -33.06 -2.66
N THR A 361 3.34 -32.72 -1.37
CA THR A 361 2.72 -33.59 -0.38
C THR A 361 1.20 -33.33 -0.44
N TRP A 362 0.41 -34.28 0.05
CA TRP A 362 -1.07 -34.24 0.10
C TRP A 362 -1.68 -32.99 0.77
N SER A 363 -0.87 -32.03 1.20
CA SER A 363 -1.26 -30.74 1.77
C SER A 363 -1.19 -29.56 0.79
N GLY A 364 -0.54 -29.68 -0.38
CA GLY A 364 -0.40 -28.62 -1.39
C GLY A 364 0.23 -27.30 -0.87
N PRO A 365 0.60 -26.34 -1.74
CA PRO A 365 0.58 -24.95 -1.30
C PRO A 365 -0.87 -24.63 -0.88
N ILE A 366 -1.10 -23.84 0.18
CA ILE A 366 -2.45 -23.29 0.41
C ILE A 366 -2.66 -22.27 -0.72
N PRO A 367 -3.39 -22.60 -1.79
CA PRO A 367 -3.48 -21.73 -2.96
C PRO A 367 -4.35 -20.53 -2.58
N GLY A 368 -3.95 -19.31 -2.98
CA GLY A 368 -4.85 -18.16 -2.98
C GLY A 368 -4.98 -17.35 -1.68
N LEU A 369 -4.12 -17.52 -0.68
CA LEU A 369 -4.13 -16.65 0.50
C LEU A 369 -3.21 -15.42 0.41
N LEU A 370 -2.24 -15.42 -0.51
CA LEU A 370 -1.22 -14.38 -0.61
C LEU A 370 -1.15 -13.80 -2.01
N HIS A 371 -1.34 -12.49 -2.07
CA HIS A 371 -1.35 -11.71 -3.31
C HIS A 371 -0.11 -10.81 -3.39
N ALA A 372 0.29 -10.40 -4.60
CA ALA A 372 1.34 -9.39 -4.77
C ALA A 372 0.95 -8.09 -4.06
N LEU A 373 1.92 -7.38 -3.46
CA LEU A 373 1.65 -6.10 -2.77
C LEU A 373 1.20 -5.05 -3.78
N ASP A 374 0.16 -4.26 -3.48
CA ASP A 374 -0.10 -3.07 -4.29
C ASP A 374 1.05 -2.08 -4.09
N ALA A 375 1.57 -1.43 -5.13
CA ALA A 375 2.54 -0.33 -4.93
C ALA A 375 2.39 0.76 -5.98
N HIS A 376 2.38 2.02 -5.53
CA HIS A 376 2.54 3.19 -6.40
C HIS A 376 4.00 3.41 -6.79
N TYR A 377 4.93 2.60 -6.29
CA TYR A 377 6.37 2.82 -6.43
C TYR A 377 6.84 2.91 -7.90
N ASN A 378 6.23 2.17 -8.83
CA ASN A 378 6.53 2.25 -10.26
C ASN A 378 6.19 3.62 -10.89
N GLN A 379 5.42 4.45 -10.19
CA GLN A 379 4.85 5.69 -10.73
C GLN A 379 5.59 6.94 -10.28
N TRP A 380 6.52 6.82 -9.32
CA TRP A 380 7.43 7.91 -8.99
C TRP A 380 8.45 8.14 -10.08
N LYS A 381 8.82 9.40 -10.32
CA LYS A 381 9.90 9.72 -11.26
C LYS A 381 11.26 9.19 -10.79
N ASP A 382 11.50 9.20 -9.48
CA ASP A 382 12.76 8.80 -8.87
C ASP A 382 12.57 8.40 -7.39
N ASP A 383 13.67 8.25 -6.65
CA ASP A 383 13.72 8.04 -5.21
C ASP A 383 14.88 8.83 -4.57
N VAL A 384 14.92 8.87 -3.24
CA VAL A 384 15.96 9.53 -2.43
C VAL A 384 16.87 8.53 -1.71
N LEU A 385 16.85 7.27 -2.14
CA LEU A 385 17.72 6.22 -1.61
C LEU A 385 19.10 6.25 -2.27
N LYS A 386 20.13 5.87 -1.51
CA LYS A 386 21.47 5.63 -2.04
C LYS A 386 21.46 4.46 -3.01
N GLY A 387 21.97 4.69 -4.21
CA GLY A 387 21.86 3.75 -5.34
C GLY A 387 20.61 3.97 -6.20
N GLY A 388 19.79 4.97 -5.87
CA GLY A 388 18.62 5.39 -6.61
C GLY A 388 17.40 4.51 -6.39
N LYS A 389 16.37 4.75 -7.20
CA LYS A 389 15.12 3.99 -7.21
C LYS A 389 15.36 2.49 -7.36
N MET A 390 14.70 1.68 -6.52
CA MET A 390 14.80 0.23 -6.53
C MET A 390 14.34 -0.33 -7.88
N LYS A 391 15.07 -1.34 -8.37
CA LYS A 391 14.79 -1.99 -9.64
C LYS A 391 13.88 -3.19 -9.44
N TYR A 392 12.84 -3.28 -10.25
CA TYR A 392 12.05 -4.49 -10.38
C TYR A 392 12.85 -5.57 -11.11
N ILE A 393 12.78 -6.79 -10.60
CA ILE A 393 13.34 -7.99 -11.24
C ILE A 393 12.16 -8.95 -11.43
N GLU A 394 11.67 -9.10 -12.66
CA GLU A 394 10.51 -9.97 -12.98
C GLU A 394 9.26 -9.68 -12.13
N GLY A 395 8.98 -8.41 -11.83
CA GLY A 395 7.85 -7.99 -10.99
C GLY A 395 8.09 -8.14 -9.47
N PHE A 396 9.31 -8.47 -9.06
CA PHE A 396 9.70 -8.55 -7.65
C PHE A 396 10.59 -7.37 -7.25
N LEU A 397 10.49 -6.98 -5.98
CA LEU A 397 11.52 -6.18 -5.32
C LEU A 397 12.30 -7.03 -4.31
N CYS A 398 13.57 -6.68 -4.12
CA CYS A 398 14.50 -7.46 -3.32
C CYS A 398 14.80 -6.80 -1.97
N ILE A 399 14.87 -7.61 -0.92
CA ILE A 399 15.30 -7.19 0.41
C ILE A 399 16.82 -7.41 0.53
N PRO A 400 17.61 -6.38 0.90
CA PRO A 400 19.05 -6.53 1.14
C PRO A 400 19.39 -7.40 2.36
N ASP A 401 20.60 -7.95 2.37
CA ASP A 401 21.14 -8.73 3.51
C ASP A 401 21.72 -7.86 4.64
N LYS A 402 21.66 -6.54 4.49
CA LYS A 402 22.20 -5.59 5.45
C LYS A 402 21.27 -5.44 6.67
N PRO A 403 21.81 -5.08 7.87
CA PRO A 403 21.00 -4.86 9.06
C PRO A 403 19.92 -3.77 8.92
N GLY A 404 18.86 -3.90 9.72
CA GLY A 404 17.72 -2.97 9.68
C GLY A 404 16.89 -3.15 8.41
N LEU A 405 16.53 -2.03 7.78
CA LEU A 405 15.94 -2.00 6.44
C LEU A 405 16.97 -2.22 5.32
N GLY A 406 18.26 -2.17 5.63
CA GLY A 406 19.33 -2.40 4.67
C GLY A 406 19.52 -1.31 3.61
N ILE A 407 18.94 -0.12 3.83
CA ILE A 407 18.99 1.06 2.94
C ILE A 407 19.55 2.29 3.67
N GLU A 408 19.97 3.27 2.89
CA GLU A 408 20.51 4.57 3.31
C GLU A 408 19.88 5.67 2.43
N LEU A 409 19.71 6.88 2.97
CA LEU A 409 19.31 8.04 2.18
C LEU A 409 20.50 8.61 1.39
N ASP A 410 20.20 9.24 0.26
CA ASP A 410 21.17 9.92 -0.59
C ASP A 410 21.04 11.44 -0.41
N THR A 411 22.07 12.05 0.18
CA THR A 411 22.07 13.50 0.47
C THR A 411 22.00 14.36 -0.79
N GLU A 412 22.55 13.90 -1.92
CA GLU A 412 22.49 14.63 -3.19
C GLU A 412 21.06 14.59 -3.74
N LYS A 413 20.41 13.43 -3.70
CA LYS A 413 19.00 13.28 -4.12
C LYS A 413 18.04 14.04 -3.20
N LEU A 414 18.26 14.01 -1.89
CA LEU A 414 17.46 14.79 -0.93
C LEU A 414 17.52 16.29 -1.23
N LYS A 415 18.69 16.79 -1.66
CA LYS A 415 18.87 18.17 -2.09
C LYS A 415 18.26 18.44 -3.48
N GLU A 416 18.39 17.50 -4.41
CA GLU A 416 17.83 17.59 -5.76
C GLU A 416 16.30 17.75 -5.71
N TYR A 417 15.63 16.96 -4.87
CA TYR A 417 14.18 16.98 -4.71
C TYR A 417 13.70 17.78 -3.48
N GLU A 418 14.54 18.65 -2.94
CA GLU A 418 14.19 19.46 -1.77
C GLU A 418 12.90 20.26 -2.02
N TYR A 419 11.99 20.22 -1.05
CA TYR A 419 10.75 20.97 -1.13
C TYR A 419 11.06 22.48 -1.10
N ALA A 420 10.85 23.14 -2.24
CA ALA A 420 10.89 24.59 -2.37
C ALA A 420 9.47 25.13 -2.65
N GLU A 421 9.06 26.21 -1.97
CA GLU A 421 7.72 26.81 -2.13
C GLU A 421 7.44 27.26 -3.57
N GLU A 422 8.47 27.71 -4.29
CA GLU A 422 8.34 28.08 -5.70
C GLU A 422 7.99 26.86 -6.58
N MET A 423 8.68 25.74 -6.38
CA MET A 423 8.40 24.49 -7.11
C MET A 423 7.02 23.94 -6.75
N ALA A 424 6.65 23.94 -5.47
CA ALA A 424 5.33 23.52 -5.04
C ALA A 424 4.22 24.38 -5.66
N ARG A 425 4.40 25.71 -5.72
CA ARG A 425 3.47 26.62 -6.40
C ARG A 425 3.38 26.33 -7.90
N ARG A 426 4.49 26.05 -8.56
CA ARG A 426 4.51 25.69 -9.98
C ARG A 426 3.67 24.44 -10.26
N HIS A 427 3.85 23.38 -9.47
CA HIS A 427 3.03 22.17 -9.58
C HIS A 427 1.56 22.47 -9.29
N ALA A 428 1.25 23.21 -8.23
CA ALA A 428 -0.14 23.56 -7.89
C ALA A 428 -0.84 24.40 -8.98
N SER A 429 -0.13 25.34 -9.61
CA SER A 429 -0.65 26.12 -10.74
C SER A 429 -0.91 25.23 -11.96
N TYR A 430 0.00 24.31 -12.25
CA TYR A 430 -0.17 23.35 -13.34
C TYR A 430 -1.34 22.38 -13.09
N ASP A 431 -1.46 21.87 -11.87
CA ASP A 431 -2.56 20.96 -11.49
C ASP A 431 -3.92 21.65 -11.64
N LYS A 432 -3.99 22.94 -11.32
CA LYS A 432 -5.20 23.75 -11.55
C LYS A 432 -5.52 23.87 -13.04
N GLU A 433 -4.53 24.17 -13.88
CA GLU A 433 -4.70 24.23 -15.34
C GLU A 433 -5.20 22.89 -15.91
N ILE A 434 -4.61 21.78 -15.46
CA ILE A 434 -5.01 20.43 -15.87
C ILE A 434 -6.46 20.13 -15.47
N LYS A 435 -6.84 20.46 -14.22
CA LYS A 435 -8.22 20.29 -13.75
C LYS A 435 -9.20 21.13 -14.57
N GLU A 436 -8.91 22.41 -14.79
CA GLU A 436 -9.73 23.28 -15.62
C GLU A 436 -9.87 22.73 -17.06
N ARG A 437 -8.76 22.32 -17.68
CA ARG A 437 -8.72 21.86 -19.07
C ARG A 437 -9.37 20.50 -19.31
N TYR A 438 -9.16 19.54 -18.40
CA TYR A 438 -9.53 18.14 -18.66
C TYR A 438 -10.63 17.60 -17.77
N VAL A 439 -10.88 18.20 -16.60
CA VAL A 439 -11.89 17.72 -15.64
C VAL A 439 -13.11 18.63 -15.64
N GLU A 440 -12.91 19.95 -15.63
CA GLU A 440 -14.01 20.93 -15.57
C GLU A 440 -14.52 21.33 -16.95
N ALA A 441 -13.65 21.45 -17.96
CA ALA A 441 -14.04 21.76 -19.33
C ALA A 441 -14.78 20.63 -20.05
N THR A 442 -14.93 19.44 -19.45
CA THR A 442 -15.90 18.46 -19.93
C THR A 442 -17.28 19.07 -19.76
N GLY A 443 -17.92 19.49 -20.86
CA GLY A 443 -19.15 20.29 -20.86
C GLY A 443 -20.35 19.61 -20.20
N TRP A 444 -20.35 19.54 -18.88
CA TRP A 444 -21.45 19.12 -18.03
C TRP A 444 -22.52 20.20 -18.08
N ILE A 445 -23.56 19.98 -18.88
CA ILE A 445 -24.76 20.84 -18.84
C ILE A 445 -25.62 20.33 -17.67
N HIS A 446 -26.03 21.23 -16.78
CA HIS A 446 -27.14 20.97 -15.87
C HIS A 446 -28.45 20.98 -16.67
N GLU A 447 -29.02 19.81 -16.93
CA GLU A 447 -30.41 19.75 -17.39
C GLU A 447 -31.35 20.26 -16.30
N ARG A 448 -32.62 20.52 -16.64
CA ARG A 448 -33.67 21.08 -15.76
C ARG A 448 -33.88 20.32 -14.43
N ASN A 449 -33.24 19.16 -14.29
CA ASN A 449 -33.33 18.21 -13.18
C ASN A 449 -32.05 18.18 -12.31
N GLY A 450 -31.01 18.97 -12.66
CA GLY A 450 -29.77 19.12 -11.89
C GLY A 450 -28.72 18.00 -12.03
N TRP A 451 -28.99 16.95 -12.81
CA TRP A 451 -28.04 15.85 -13.00
C TRP A 451 -27.09 16.12 -14.17
N PRO A 452 -25.76 16.11 -13.95
CA PRO A 452 -24.81 16.37 -15.02
C PRO A 452 -24.69 15.13 -15.93
N ARG A 453 -24.72 15.31 -17.27
CA ARG A 453 -24.42 14.27 -18.28
C ARG A 453 -23.19 14.66 -19.11
N TYR A 454 -22.32 13.68 -19.36
CA TYR A 454 -21.15 13.81 -20.24
C TYR A 454 -21.59 13.94 -21.70
N THR A 455 -21.08 14.94 -22.43
CA THR A 455 -21.54 15.27 -23.80
C THR A 455 -20.67 14.71 -24.93
N GLY A 456 -19.61 13.96 -24.62
CA GLY A 456 -18.82 13.20 -25.61
C GLY A 456 -18.14 14.04 -26.71
N ARG A 457 -18.12 15.37 -26.62
CA ARG A 457 -17.37 16.20 -27.57
C ARG A 457 -15.91 16.25 -27.16
N VAL A 458 -15.12 15.34 -27.71
CA VAL A 458 -13.68 15.49 -27.84
C VAL A 458 -13.46 16.78 -28.64
N HIS A 459 -12.93 17.82 -28.01
CA HIS A 459 -12.31 18.90 -28.78
C HIS A 459 -11.09 18.28 -29.45
N SER A 460 -11.20 18.02 -30.76
CA SER A 460 -10.05 17.75 -31.61
C SER A 460 -9.10 18.93 -31.47
N VAL A 461 -7.90 18.68 -30.93
CA VAL A 461 -6.76 19.58 -31.06
C VAL A 461 -6.04 19.25 -32.36
#